data_AF-A0A840KHT0-F1
#
_entry.id   AF-A0A840KHT0-F1
#
_cell.length_a   1.000
_cell.length_b   1.000
_cell.length_c   1.000
_cell.angle_alpha   90.00
_cell.angle_beta   90.00
_cell.angle_gamma   90.00
#
_symmetry.space_group_name_H-M   'P 1'
#
loop_
_entity.id
_entity.type
_entity.pdbx_description
1 polymer ?
#
loop_
_entity_poly.entity_id
_entity_poly.type
_entity_poly.pdbx_seq_one_letter_code
_entity_poly.pdbx_strand_id
1 'polypeptide(L)'
;MILVKLLKIENIEPVGVDNLDKFIQGLNNILGHSVETVNKIDPNFDGYYLLPMGFTIPESGNGIVKENINEKVFLLSVINTNIRRILEECKPAGLTNWALFKGANTAIVGKTEVIEKVSTREEDEEIWYEELGYDDYVPIPFDGTYETVAKAILSYLEVYDKCLKSK
;
A
#
# COMPACT_ATOMS: atom_id res chain seq x y z
N MET A 1 -10.26 -8.88 -11.92
CA MET A 1 -10.57 -7.89 -10.87
C MET A 1 -10.18 -8.49 -9.55
N ILE A 2 -9.20 -7.88 -8.91
CA ILE A 2 -8.66 -8.37 -7.64
C ILE A 2 -9.66 -8.12 -6.51
N LEU A 3 -9.78 -9.07 -5.58
CA LEU A 3 -10.66 -8.89 -4.42
C LEU A 3 -9.96 -7.98 -3.41
N VAL A 4 -10.70 -6.98 -2.93
CA VAL A 4 -10.21 -6.05 -1.91
C VAL A 4 -11.18 -5.89 -0.75
N LYS A 5 -10.64 -5.71 0.45
CA LYS A 5 -11.37 -5.30 1.65
C LYS A 5 -10.69 -4.08 2.26
N LEU A 6 -11.45 -3.24 2.96
CA LEU A 6 -10.91 -2.17 3.77
C LEU A 6 -10.58 -2.72 5.17
N LEU A 7 -9.32 -2.63 5.58
CA LEU A 7 -8.90 -3.00 6.94
C LEU A 7 -8.93 -1.76 7.83
N LYS A 8 -9.66 -1.83 8.93
CA LYS A 8 -9.75 -0.77 9.94
C LYS A 8 -9.26 -1.30 11.28
N ILE A 9 -8.14 -0.77 11.77
CA ILE A 9 -7.62 -1.15 13.08
C ILE A 9 -8.42 -0.43 14.18
N GLU A 10 -8.93 -1.18 15.15
CA GLU A 10 -9.68 -0.61 16.27
C GLU A 10 -8.81 0.35 17.09
N ASN A 11 -9.41 1.47 17.52
CA ASN A 11 -8.74 2.51 18.31
C ASN A 11 -7.57 3.23 17.61
N ILE A 12 -7.47 3.12 16.29
CA ILE A 12 -6.50 3.85 15.49
C ILE A 12 -7.28 4.72 14.49
N GLU A 13 -7.03 6.03 14.54
CA GLU A 13 -7.60 6.93 13.55
C GLU A 13 -6.90 6.74 12.20
N PRO A 14 -7.65 6.65 11.09
CA PRO A 14 -7.05 6.66 9.77
C PRO A 14 -6.40 8.02 9.53
N VAL A 15 -5.12 8.02 9.21
CA VAL A 15 -4.35 9.22 8.90
C VAL A 15 -3.84 9.11 7.46
N GLY A 16 -3.48 10.24 6.84
CA GLY A 16 -2.83 10.26 5.52
C GLY A 16 -3.78 10.24 4.31
N VAL A 17 -5.05 9.90 4.47
CA VAL A 17 -6.07 10.07 3.40
C VAL A 17 -6.83 11.37 3.66
N ASP A 18 -6.66 12.38 2.80
CA ASP A 18 -7.36 13.69 2.86
C ASP A 18 -8.86 13.52 3.15
N ASN A 19 -9.51 12.60 2.44
CA ASN A 19 -10.92 12.31 2.57
C ASN A 19 -11.19 10.83 2.32
N LEU A 20 -11.11 10.03 3.39
CA LEU A 20 -11.30 8.58 3.32
C LEU A 20 -12.70 8.20 2.82
N ASP A 21 -13.74 8.94 3.20
CA ASP A 21 -15.11 8.65 2.76
C ASP A 21 -15.27 8.82 1.25
N LYS A 22 -14.71 9.90 0.67
CA LYS A 22 -14.71 10.09 -0.78
C LYS A 22 -13.86 9.04 -1.50
N PHE A 23 -12.75 8.61 -0.91
CA PHE A 23 -11.97 7.49 -1.43
C PHE A 23 -12.81 6.19 -1.47
N ILE A 24 -13.50 5.86 -0.38
CA ILE A 24 -14.38 4.68 -0.30
C ILE A 24 -15.51 4.78 -1.32
N GLN A 25 -16.12 5.97 -1.50
CA GLN A 25 -17.13 6.18 -2.54
C GLN A 25 -16.56 5.92 -3.94
N GLY A 26 -15.38 6.47 -4.24
CA GLY A 26 -14.71 6.22 -5.52
C GLY A 26 -14.41 4.74 -5.72
N LEU A 27 -13.93 4.05 -4.69
CA LEU A 27 -13.70 2.61 -4.72
C LEU A 27 -14.99 1.83 -4.99
N ASN A 28 -16.08 2.14 -4.31
CA ASN A 28 -17.38 1.50 -4.51
C ASN A 28 -17.90 1.69 -5.94
N ASN A 29 -17.70 2.89 -6.52
CA ASN A 29 -18.08 3.18 -7.90
C ASN A 29 -17.30 2.32 -8.90
N ILE A 30 -16.00 2.13 -8.67
CA ILE A 30 -15.15 1.27 -9.51
C ILE A 30 -15.50 -0.22 -9.36
N LEU A 31 -15.79 -0.68 -8.12
CA LEU A 31 -16.15 -2.07 -7.84
C LEU A 31 -17.58 -2.42 -8.28
N GLY A 32 -18.47 -1.43 -8.40
CA GLY A 32 -19.90 -1.63 -8.65
C GLY A 32 -20.68 -2.15 -7.43
N HIS A 33 -20.04 -2.22 -6.26
CA HIS A 33 -20.63 -2.64 -4.99
C HIS A 33 -19.88 -2.00 -3.82
N SER A 34 -20.49 -2.02 -2.64
CA SER A 34 -19.82 -1.56 -1.42
C SER A 34 -18.62 -2.45 -1.09
N VAL A 35 -17.47 -1.83 -0.81
CA VAL A 35 -16.30 -2.53 -0.26
C VAL A 35 -16.61 -2.97 1.18
N GLU A 36 -16.26 -4.21 1.49
CA GLU A 36 -16.40 -4.74 2.85
C GLU A 36 -15.32 -4.12 3.76
N THR A 37 -15.73 -3.66 4.94
CA THR A 37 -14.79 -3.19 5.98
C THR A 37 -14.66 -4.27 7.06
N VAL A 38 -13.42 -4.63 7.38
CA VAL A 38 -13.09 -5.62 8.42
C VAL A 38 -12.12 -5.03 9.44
N ASN A 39 -12.07 -5.63 10.63
CA ASN A 39 -11.17 -5.24 11.70
C ASN A 39 -10.00 -6.22 11.93
N LYS A 40 -9.98 -7.33 11.20
CA LYS A 40 -8.94 -8.38 11.30
C LYS A 40 -8.66 -8.98 9.93
N ILE A 41 -7.42 -9.43 9.75
CA ILE A 41 -6.98 -10.18 8.58
C ILE A 41 -7.54 -11.60 8.65
N ASP A 42 -8.14 -12.07 7.56
CA ASP A 42 -8.48 -13.47 7.36
C ASP A 42 -7.35 -14.13 6.55
N PRO A 43 -6.62 -15.12 7.12
CA PRO A 43 -5.56 -15.82 6.42
C PRO A 43 -6.01 -16.45 5.10
N ASN A 44 -7.29 -16.86 5.02
CA ASN A 44 -7.87 -17.56 3.87
C ASN A 44 -8.41 -16.61 2.80
N PHE A 45 -8.40 -15.30 3.04
CA PHE A 45 -8.85 -14.34 2.04
C PHE A 45 -7.88 -14.31 0.85
N ASP A 46 -8.36 -14.65 -0.33
CA ASP A 46 -7.62 -14.60 -1.60
C ASP A 46 -7.77 -13.22 -2.24
N GLY A 47 -7.08 -12.24 -1.67
CA GLY A 47 -7.16 -10.85 -2.07
C GLY A 47 -6.30 -9.94 -1.19
N TYR A 48 -6.50 -8.64 -1.31
CA TYR A 48 -5.69 -7.63 -0.64
C TYR A 48 -6.52 -6.77 0.31
N TYR A 49 -5.90 -6.35 1.41
CA TYR A 49 -6.46 -5.40 2.35
C TYR A 49 -5.93 -4.01 2.06
N LEU A 50 -6.82 -3.05 1.88
CA LEU A 50 -6.46 -1.63 1.83
C LEU A 50 -6.49 -1.10 3.26
N LEU A 51 -5.34 -0.64 3.77
CA LEU A 51 -5.21 -0.13 5.13
C LEU A 51 -4.91 1.38 5.08
N PRO A 52 -5.86 2.26 5.48
CA PRO A 52 -5.60 3.69 5.63
C PRO A 52 -4.68 3.95 6.81
N MET A 53 -3.42 4.31 6.55
CA MET A 53 -2.43 4.61 7.58
C MET A 53 -1.76 5.95 7.32
N GLY A 54 -1.47 6.68 8.39
CA GLY A 54 -0.59 7.85 8.33
C GLY A 54 0.85 7.49 8.61
N PHE A 55 1.72 8.50 8.45
CA PHE A 55 3.15 8.42 8.75
C PHE A 55 3.47 8.07 10.22
N THR A 56 2.48 8.22 11.12
CA THR A 56 2.60 7.84 12.52
C THR A 56 2.46 6.33 12.67
N ILE A 57 3.52 5.59 12.35
CA ILE A 57 3.83 4.41 13.17
C ILE A 57 4.02 4.98 14.58
N PRO A 58 3.23 4.56 15.59
CA PRO A 58 3.41 5.10 16.92
C PRO A 58 4.87 4.90 17.35
N GLU A 59 5.52 5.96 17.82
CA GLU A 59 6.89 5.91 18.36
C GLU A 59 7.01 4.83 19.47
N SER A 60 5.89 4.52 20.13
CA SER A 60 5.72 3.31 20.92
C SER A 60 5.35 2.13 20.00
N GLY A 61 6.31 1.23 19.76
CA GLY A 61 6.12 -0.05 19.08
C GLY A 61 5.18 -1.04 19.79
N ASN A 62 3.96 -0.62 20.11
CA ASN A 62 2.89 -1.51 20.54
C ASN A 62 2.45 -2.32 19.32
N GLY A 63 2.69 -3.63 19.40
CA GLY A 63 2.64 -4.60 18.29
C GLY A 63 1.32 -4.68 17.51
N ILE A 64 0.24 -4.04 17.96
CA ILE A 64 -1.08 -4.13 17.34
C ILE A 64 -1.06 -3.68 15.87
N VAL A 65 -0.38 -2.58 15.51
CA VAL A 65 -0.32 -2.15 14.10
C VAL A 65 0.49 -3.13 13.25
N LYS A 66 1.66 -3.54 13.77
CA LYS A 66 2.58 -4.45 13.09
C LYS A 66 1.96 -5.84 12.87
N GLU A 67 1.24 -6.37 13.85
CA GLU A 67 0.52 -7.66 13.76
C GLU A 67 -0.57 -7.65 12.68
N ASN A 68 -1.03 -6.48 12.27
CA ASN A 68 -2.08 -6.31 11.25
C ASN A 68 -1.53 -5.82 9.90
N ILE A 69 -0.21 -5.94 9.66
CA ILE A 69 0.40 -5.64 8.37
C ILE A 69 1.20 -6.88 7.92
N ASN A 70 0.90 -7.36 6.72
CA ASN A 70 1.58 -8.49 6.09
C ASN A 70 1.56 -8.33 4.56
N GLU A 71 2.00 -9.35 3.83
CA GLU A 71 2.13 -9.36 2.37
C GLU A 71 0.80 -9.20 1.60
N LYS A 72 -0.35 -9.28 2.28
CA LYS A 72 -1.69 -9.02 1.72
C LYS A 72 -2.19 -7.60 2.01
N VAL A 73 -1.48 -6.81 2.82
CA VAL A 73 -1.92 -5.47 3.24
C VAL A 73 -1.22 -4.40 2.42
N PHE A 74 -1.99 -3.66 1.63
CA PHE A 74 -1.56 -2.47 0.91
C PHE A 74 -1.82 -1.22 1.75
N LEU A 75 -0.76 -0.46 2.05
CA LEU A 75 -0.84 0.75 2.87
C LEU A 75 -1.26 1.93 2.01
N LEU A 76 -2.40 2.53 2.31
CA LEU A 76 -2.81 3.80 1.69
C LEU A 76 -2.04 4.94 2.34
N SER A 77 -1.61 5.92 1.55
CA SER A 77 -1.02 7.18 2.01
C SER A 77 0.31 7.13 2.75
N VAL A 78 0.95 5.97 2.76
CA VAL A 78 2.28 5.81 3.31
C VAL A 78 3.25 5.67 2.14
N ILE A 79 4.27 6.52 2.10
CA ILE A 79 5.45 6.25 1.27
C ILE A 79 6.28 5.20 2.02
N ASN A 80 5.90 3.94 1.91
CA ASN A 80 6.52 2.87 2.71
C ASN A 80 7.96 2.60 2.29
N THR A 81 8.37 3.05 1.09
CA THR A 81 9.78 3.12 0.68
C THR A 81 10.60 3.94 1.66
N ASN A 82 10.04 4.98 2.25
CA ASN A 82 10.81 5.86 3.15
C ASN A 82 10.77 5.39 4.62
N ILE A 83 10.14 4.23 4.92
CA ILE A 83 9.97 3.75 6.29
C ILE A 83 10.48 2.31 6.43
N ARG A 84 11.79 2.21 6.65
CA ARG A 84 12.58 0.97 6.80
C ARG A 84 11.87 -0.10 7.62
N ARG A 85 11.46 0.24 8.85
CA ARG A 85 10.83 -0.72 9.79
C ARG A 85 9.55 -1.35 9.23
N ILE A 86 8.75 -0.64 8.45
CA ILE A 86 7.55 -1.24 7.82
C ILE A 86 7.93 -2.30 6.80
N LEU A 87 8.93 -2.02 5.96
CA LEU A 87 9.34 -2.96 4.92
C LEU A 87 10.04 -4.19 5.51
N GLU A 88 10.92 -3.97 6.48
CA GLU A 88 11.69 -5.03 7.13
C GLU A 88 10.82 -5.91 8.02
N GLU A 89 10.02 -5.28 8.89
CA GLU A 89 9.33 -5.99 9.96
C GLU A 89 7.93 -6.45 9.57
N CYS A 90 7.25 -5.76 8.64
CA CYS A 90 5.84 -6.01 8.32
C CYS A 90 5.63 -6.53 6.89
N LYS A 91 6.55 -6.28 5.95
CA LYS A 91 6.52 -6.75 4.56
C LYS A 91 5.14 -6.56 3.88
N PRO A 92 4.62 -5.32 3.81
CA PRO A 92 3.33 -5.05 3.19
C PRO A 92 3.28 -5.44 1.70
N ALA A 93 2.07 -5.50 1.14
CA ALA A 93 1.85 -5.72 -0.29
C ALA A 93 2.42 -4.56 -1.11
N GLY A 94 3.55 -4.79 -1.76
CA GLY A 94 4.17 -3.86 -2.69
C GLY A 94 4.92 -2.68 -2.04
N LEU A 95 5.57 -1.91 -2.91
CA LEU A 95 6.20 -0.64 -2.55
C LEU A 95 5.25 0.50 -2.90
N THR A 96 4.86 1.26 -1.89
CA THR A 96 4.01 2.42 -2.05
C THR A 96 4.89 3.66 -1.98
N ASN A 97 5.03 4.39 -3.08
CA ASN A 97 5.43 5.81 -3.08
C ASN A 97 4.19 6.72 -3.20
N TRP A 98 3.06 6.21 -2.71
CA TRP A 98 1.77 6.87 -2.78
C TRP A 98 1.65 7.88 -1.66
N ALA A 99 2.13 9.09 -1.90
CA ALA A 99 1.49 10.24 -1.29
C ALA A 99 0.11 10.37 -1.94
N LEU A 100 -1.00 10.26 -1.17
CA LEU A 100 -2.32 10.71 -1.64
C LEU A 100 -2.38 12.25 -1.75
N PHE A 101 -1.35 12.85 -2.34
CA PHE A 101 -1.20 14.27 -2.59
C PHE A 101 -0.90 14.45 -4.09
N LYS A 102 -1.85 15.08 -4.79
CA LYS A 102 -1.76 16.04 -5.91
C LYS A 102 -0.63 16.02 -6.97
N GLY A 103 0.33 15.10 -6.98
CA GLY A 103 1.50 15.12 -7.85
C GLY A 103 2.23 13.79 -8.10
N ALA A 104 1.74 12.66 -7.60
CA ALA A 104 2.30 11.35 -7.93
C ALA A 104 1.76 10.84 -9.28
N ASN A 105 2.59 10.86 -10.33
CA ASN A 105 2.20 10.44 -11.69
C ASN A 105 2.57 8.97 -12.02
N THR A 106 3.28 8.27 -11.12
CA THR A 106 3.82 6.92 -11.38
C THR A 106 3.82 6.07 -10.11
N ALA A 107 3.36 4.82 -10.21
CA ALA A 107 3.55 3.75 -9.21
C ALA A 107 4.62 2.77 -9.70
N ILE A 108 5.31 2.11 -8.78
CA ILE A 108 6.45 1.24 -9.08
C ILE A 108 6.28 -0.12 -8.37
N VAL A 109 6.53 -1.21 -9.08
CA VAL A 109 6.66 -2.55 -8.49
C VAL A 109 8.15 -2.80 -8.29
N GLY A 110 8.60 -2.76 -7.03
CA GLY A 110 10.00 -3.03 -6.67
C GLY A 110 10.38 -4.48 -6.93
N LYS A 111 11.63 -4.72 -7.35
CA LYS A 111 12.15 -6.09 -7.44
C LYS A 111 12.19 -6.72 -6.05
N THR A 112 11.90 -8.01 -5.93
CA THR A 112 12.06 -8.72 -4.63
C THR A 112 13.47 -8.56 -4.09
N GLU A 113 14.49 -8.63 -4.95
CA GLU A 113 15.90 -8.40 -4.61
C GLU A 113 16.18 -6.97 -4.13
N VAL A 114 15.39 -5.98 -4.58
CA VAL A 114 15.50 -4.58 -4.15
C VAL A 114 14.82 -4.39 -2.80
N ILE A 115 13.65 -5.00 -2.58
CA ILE A 115 12.99 -5.03 -1.27
C ILE A 115 13.93 -5.69 -0.24
N GLU A 116 14.58 -6.80 -0.59
CA GLU A 116 15.54 -7.49 0.26
C GLU A 116 16.83 -6.67 0.48
N LYS A 117 17.42 -6.08 -0.56
CA LYS A 117 18.63 -5.24 -0.41
C LYS A 117 18.39 -4.03 0.48
N VAL A 118 17.25 -3.37 0.33
CA VAL A 118 16.91 -2.22 1.17
C VAL A 118 16.65 -2.65 2.61
N SER A 119 16.10 -3.85 2.83
CA SER A 119 15.95 -4.44 4.17
C SER A 119 17.28 -4.77 4.88
N THR A 120 18.42 -4.68 4.19
CA THR A 120 19.75 -5.03 4.71
C THR A 120 20.73 -3.85 4.76
N ARG A 121 20.24 -2.63 4.53
CA ARG A 121 21.05 -1.42 4.36
C ARG A 121 21.51 -0.79 5.68
N GLU A 122 22.67 -0.13 5.70
CA GLU A 122 23.08 0.74 6.83
C GLU A 122 22.40 2.12 6.75
N GLU A 123 22.15 2.76 7.90
CA GLU A 123 21.35 4.00 8.00
C GLU A 123 21.94 5.20 7.25
N ASP A 124 23.25 5.20 6.99
CA ASP A 124 23.99 6.37 6.48
C ASP A 124 24.05 6.44 4.95
N GLU A 125 23.36 5.53 4.28
CA GLU A 125 23.56 5.27 2.89
C GLU A 125 22.48 6.08 2.10
N GLU A 126 22.87 7.01 1.21
CA GLU A 126 21.97 7.83 0.38
C GLU A 126 21.76 7.19 -1.01
N ILE A 127 20.87 6.20 -1.12
CA ILE A 127 20.49 5.58 -2.40
C ILE A 127 18.97 5.60 -2.44
N TRP A 128 18.43 6.25 -3.46
CA TRP A 128 16.99 6.31 -3.68
C TRP A 128 16.53 5.00 -4.33
N TYR A 129 15.32 4.51 -4.02
CA TYR A 129 14.78 3.28 -4.61
C TYR A 129 14.79 3.30 -6.14
N GLU A 130 14.72 4.51 -6.71
CA GLU A 130 14.77 4.82 -8.15
C GLU A 130 16.10 4.44 -8.78
N GLU A 131 17.17 4.40 -7.99
CA GLU A 131 18.53 4.04 -8.42
C GLU A 131 18.77 2.51 -8.39
N LEU A 132 17.91 1.74 -7.71
CA LEU A 132 18.02 0.28 -7.56
C LEU A 132 17.24 -0.51 -8.62
N GLY A 133 16.41 0.18 -9.41
CA GLY A 133 15.63 -0.39 -10.51
C GLY A 133 14.33 -1.09 -10.06
N TYR A 134 13.42 -1.30 -11.02
CA TYR A 134 12.07 -1.83 -10.79
C TYR A 134 11.78 -3.04 -11.67
N ASP A 135 10.88 -3.92 -11.20
CA ASP A 135 10.38 -5.04 -12.00
C ASP A 135 9.33 -4.55 -13.01
N ASP A 136 8.51 -3.55 -12.63
CA ASP A 136 7.53 -2.92 -13.51
C ASP A 136 7.22 -1.46 -13.14
N TYR A 137 6.85 -0.66 -14.13
CA TYR A 137 6.37 0.71 -13.98
C TYR A 137 4.88 0.76 -14.29
N VAL A 138 4.07 1.14 -13.29
CA VAL A 138 2.62 1.26 -13.46
C VAL A 138 2.27 2.74 -13.57
N PRO A 139 1.91 3.24 -14.77
CA PRO A 139 1.46 4.62 -14.91
C PRO A 139 0.19 4.83 -14.09
N ILE A 140 0.14 5.93 -13.32
CA ILE A 140 -1.04 6.31 -12.55
C ILE A 140 -1.79 7.38 -13.35
N PRO A 141 -2.96 7.08 -13.91
CA PRO A 141 -3.85 8.14 -14.39
C PRO A 141 -4.17 9.05 -13.20
N PHE A 142 -4.12 10.37 -13.40
CA PHE A 142 -4.48 11.35 -12.37
C PHE A 142 -5.28 12.49 -12.99
N ASP A 143 -6.55 12.58 -12.59
CA ASP A 143 -7.45 13.70 -12.92
C ASP A 143 -7.88 14.45 -11.65
N GLY A 144 -7.31 14.11 -10.49
CA GLY A 144 -7.66 14.65 -9.18
C GLY A 144 -8.88 14.00 -8.52
N THR A 145 -9.49 12.97 -9.12
CA THR A 145 -10.64 12.27 -8.55
C THR A 145 -10.23 11.04 -7.73
N TYR A 146 -11.01 10.73 -6.70
CA TYR A 146 -10.81 9.53 -5.89
C TYR A 146 -11.12 8.23 -6.64
N GLU A 147 -11.99 8.27 -7.65
CA GLU A 147 -12.26 7.12 -8.54
C GLU A 147 -11.01 6.74 -9.33
N THR A 148 -10.33 7.73 -9.90
CA THR A 148 -9.10 7.52 -10.65
C THR A 148 -7.97 7.01 -9.75
N VAL A 149 -7.84 7.55 -8.53
CA VAL A 149 -6.93 7.01 -7.50
C VAL A 149 -7.26 5.55 -7.17
N ALA A 150 -8.52 5.23 -6.88
CA ALA A 150 -8.95 3.87 -6.57
C ALA A 150 -8.66 2.90 -7.73
N LYS A 151 -8.98 3.29 -8.97
CA LYS A 151 -8.70 2.50 -10.17
C LYS A 151 -7.21 2.22 -10.35
N ALA A 152 -6.36 3.21 -10.09
CA ALA A 152 -4.92 3.05 -10.19
C ALA A 152 -4.35 2.12 -9.10
N ILE A 153 -4.84 2.19 -7.86
CA ILE A 153 -4.48 1.24 -6.79
C ILE A 153 -4.88 -0.19 -7.18
N LEU A 154 -6.11 -0.39 -7.66
CA LEU A 154 -6.57 -1.72 -8.09
C LEU A 154 -5.74 -2.27 -9.26
N SER A 155 -5.40 -1.41 -10.23
CA SER A 155 -4.55 -1.80 -11.37
C SER A 155 -3.14 -2.19 -10.91
N TYR A 156 -2.57 -1.45 -9.95
CA TYR A 156 -1.29 -1.80 -9.35
C TYR A 156 -1.33 -3.18 -8.68
N LEU A 157 -2.34 -3.43 -7.85
CA LEU A 157 -2.49 -4.72 -7.16
C LEU A 157 -2.66 -5.89 -8.13
N GLU A 158 -3.34 -5.69 -9.26
CA GLU A 158 -3.43 -6.70 -10.32
C GLU A 158 -2.08 -7.01 -10.99
N VAL A 159 -1.22 -6.01 -11.18
CA VAL A 159 0.13 -6.22 -11.70
C VAL A 159 1.00 -6.91 -10.65
N TYR A 160 0.97 -6.43 -9.41
CA TYR A 160 1.71 -7.01 -8.28
C TYR A 160 1.38 -8.50 -8.07
N ASP A 161 0.09 -8.85 -8.08
CA ASP A 161 -0.39 -10.23 -7.93
C ASP A 161 0.10 -11.15 -9.06
N LYS A 162 0.10 -10.66 -10.30
CA LYS A 162 0.66 -11.39 -11.45
C LYS A 162 2.17 -11.61 -11.31
N CYS A 163 2.91 -10.59 -10.86
CA CYS A 163 4.34 -10.69 -10.63
C CYS A 163 4.67 -11.75 -9.56
N LEU A 164 3.90 -11.82 -8.48
CA LEU A 164 4.07 -12.84 -7.44
C LEU A 164 3.80 -14.26 -7.96
N LYS A 165 2.75 -14.44 -8.76
CA LYS A 165 2.39 -15.74 -9.36
C LYS A 165 3.35 -16.21 -10.46
N SER A 166 4.18 -15.31 -10.99
CA SER A 166 5.16 -15.62 -12.03
C SER A 166 6.55 -16.00 -11.48
N LYS A 167 6.72 -15.97 -10.14
CA LYS A 167 7.91 -16.41 -9.41
C LYS A 167 7.73 -17.86 -8.95
#